data_AF-A0AAV8WT20-F1
#
_entry.id   AF-A0AAV8WT20-F1
#
_cell.length_a   1.000
_cell.length_b   1.000
_cell.length_c   1.000
_cell.angle_alpha   90.00
_cell.angle_beta   90.00
_cell.angle_gamma   90.00
#
_symmetry.space_group_name_H-M   'P 1'
#
loop_
_entity.id
_entity.type
_entity.pdbx_description
1 polymer ?
#
loop_
_entity_poly.entity_id
_entity_poly.type
_entity_poly.pdbx_seq_one_letter_code
_entity_poly.pdbx_strand_id
1 'polypeptide(L)'
;MLVPPSFIDILTQNKYYCIPQVENGSLEYSHAISSEILSAIHKMLTDSNCNLICIARNECGHIKKHVIPYCGIDVPYFMEIQNMSLKTRKNVLLKVLNIDENFAVNCVSLFPESWQLFILTLKYLIDKAVASYPLLYSLLLCRIFLSCVDSHIDICRSTKLLDKKFDTMIKNFTNNGEVHGSLKDSIVEALQDISCKDSLVCAQSLLSYFHLDIKMKINNRLFDRNLVHSMAQFQSCFLHIKYLNNLLNLPYPNFIISDFYNGTFVYNLTSNLMKRVNLDSYIDIKLQNSPTIFNVLTLIIEKLKEYSSELVKCNKKQPKRRKKKKKLKEDCIKENEENSSEGEFIF
;
A
#
# COMPACT_ATOMS: atom_id res chain seq x y z
N MET A 1 8.76 19.10 18.76
CA MET A 1 8.26 18.91 17.37
C MET A 1 9.47 18.78 16.45
N LEU A 2 9.64 17.64 15.79
CA LEU A 2 10.74 17.47 14.83
C LEU A 2 10.27 18.04 13.49
N VAL A 3 10.81 19.19 13.09
CA VAL A 3 10.45 19.86 11.83
C VAL A 3 11.15 19.13 10.68
N PRO A 4 10.42 18.64 9.65
CA PRO A 4 11.05 18.05 8.48
C PRO A 4 12.03 19.04 7.82
N PRO A 5 13.23 18.62 7.40
CA PRO A 5 14.17 19.50 6.70
C PRO A 5 13.55 20.21 5.49
N SER A 6 12.63 19.53 4.79
CA SER A 6 11.91 20.09 3.67
C SER A 6 11.07 21.34 4.01
N PHE A 7 10.68 21.54 5.27
CA PHE A 7 9.98 22.77 5.66
C PHE A 7 10.91 23.98 5.63
N ILE A 8 12.20 23.78 5.95
CA ILE A 8 13.21 24.83 5.84
C ILE A 8 13.44 25.21 4.38
N ASP A 9 13.50 24.23 3.47
CA ASP A 9 13.60 24.50 2.02
C ASP A 9 12.39 25.30 1.51
N ILE A 10 11.18 24.96 1.98
CA ILE A 10 9.96 25.68 1.64
C ILE A 10 10.05 27.13 2.15
N LEU A 11 10.40 27.33 3.42
CA LEU A 11 10.47 28.67 4.05
C LEU A 11 11.56 29.56 3.44
N THR A 12 12.73 29.00 3.13
CA THR A 12 13.90 29.78 2.73
C THR A 12 14.03 29.93 1.22
N GLN A 13 13.52 28.97 0.44
CA GLN A 13 13.73 28.93 -1.01
C GLN A 13 12.43 28.88 -1.81
N ASN A 14 11.27 28.76 -1.17
CA ASN A 14 9.99 28.47 -1.81
C ASN A 14 10.09 27.25 -2.76
N LYS A 15 10.80 26.21 -2.29
CA LYS A 15 11.03 24.97 -3.04
C LYS A 15 10.79 23.75 -2.18
N TYR A 16 10.35 22.68 -2.82
CA TYR A 16 10.30 21.34 -2.25
C TYR A 16 11.14 20.41 -3.12
N TYR A 17 12.03 19.64 -2.51
CA TYR A 17 12.85 18.65 -3.22
C TYR A 17 12.22 17.28 -3.04
N CYS A 18 11.55 16.80 -4.10
CA CYS A 18 10.87 15.52 -4.08
C CYS A 18 11.93 14.39 -3.95
N ILE A 19 11.75 13.47 -2.99
CA ILE A 19 12.70 12.38 -2.72
C ILE A 19 12.70 11.40 -3.91
N PRO A 20 13.84 11.04 -4.51
CA PRO A 20 13.86 10.08 -5.61
C PRO A 20 13.23 8.74 -5.20
N GLN A 21 12.24 8.28 -5.98
CA GLN A 21 11.61 6.97 -5.82
C GLN A 21 11.96 6.06 -7.00
N VAL A 22 12.00 4.75 -6.76
CA VAL A 22 11.97 3.78 -7.85
C VAL A 22 10.52 3.73 -8.34
N GLU A 23 10.28 4.08 -9.60
CA GLU A 23 8.93 4.20 -10.15
C GLU A 23 8.93 4.15 -11.69
N ASN A 24 7.74 4.15 -12.30
CA ASN A 24 7.62 4.18 -13.76
C ASN A 24 7.93 5.58 -14.31
N GLY A 25 9.10 5.73 -14.93
CA GLY A 25 9.54 6.97 -15.55
C GLY A 25 8.58 7.55 -16.58
N SER A 26 7.78 6.72 -17.28
CA SER A 26 6.84 7.19 -18.31
C SER A 26 5.55 7.79 -17.76
N LEU A 27 5.32 7.73 -16.44
CA LEU A 27 4.18 8.34 -15.77
C LEU A 27 4.63 9.63 -15.07
N GLU A 28 3.67 10.45 -14.65
CA GLU A 28 3.93 11.57 -13.76
C GLU A 28 4.71 11.10 -12.51
N TYR A 29 5.50 11.98 -11.89
CA TYR A 29 6.26 11.63 -10.70
C TYR A 29 5.32 11.28 -9.53
N SER A 30 5.64 10.25 -8.75
CA SER A 30 4.76 9.71 -7.71
C SER A 30 4.33 10.74 -6.65
N HIS A 31 5.14 11.77 -6.42
CA HIS A 31 4.82 12.83 -5.47
C HIS A 31 3.74 13.82 -5.96
N ALA A 32 3.37 13.80 -7.24
CA ALA A 32 2.33 14.66 -7.80
C ALA A 32 0.96 14.44 -7.12
N ILE A 33 0.69 13.20 -6.68
CA ILE A 33 -0.52 12.84 -5.92
C ILE A 33 -0.68 13.62 -4.60
N SER A 34 0.42 14.16 -4.06
CA SER A 34 0.46 14.88 -2.79
C SER A 34 0.57 16.40 -2.99
N SER A 35 0.35 16.90 -4.21
CA SER A 35 0.47 18.33 -4.55
C SER A 35 -0.45 19.22 -3.71
N GLU A 36 -1.69 18.81 -3.46
CA GLU A 36 -2.65 19.56 -2.62
C GLU A 36 -2.21 19.64 -1.15
N ILE A 37 -1.65 18.55 -0.62
CA ILE A 37 -1.10 18.53 0.74
C ILE A 37 0.11 19.46 0.82
N LEU A 38 0.99 19.40 -0.18
CA LEU A 38 2.17 20.27 -0.26
C LEU A 38 1.81 21.75 -0.41
N SER A 39 0.78 22.08 -1.20
CA SER A 39 0.33 23.47 -1.36
C SER A 39 -0.28 24.01 -0.06
N ALA A 40 -1.03 23.19 0.68
CA ALA A 40 -1.56 23.56 2.00
C ALA A 40 -0.43 23.75 3.02
N ILE A 41 0.54 22.83 3.08
CA ILE A 41 1.73 22.96 3.94
C ILE A 41 2.48 24.26 3.62
N HIS A 42 2.70 24.56 2.33
CA HIS A 42 3.36 25.81 1.91
C HIS A 42 2.60 27.03 2.43
N LYS A 43 1.28 27.10 2.19
CA LYS A 43 0.44 28.22 2.64
C LYS A 43 0.48 28.41 4.16
N MET A 44 0.38 27.33 4.94
CA MET A 44 0.47 27.37 6.41
C MET A 44 1.84 27.90 6.89
N LEU A 45 2.92 27.57 6.17
CA LEU A 45 4.29 27.93 6.55
C LEU A 45 4.67 29.37 6.16
N THR A 46 4.26 29.85 4.98
CA THR A 46 4.82 31.08 4.40
C THR A 46 3.87 32.28 4.42
N ASP A 47 2.57 32.08 4.66
CA ASP A 47 1.53 33.12 4.45
C ASP A 47 1.64 33.79 3.06
N SER A 48 2.19 33.05 2.08
CA SER A 48 2.43 33.57 0.75
C SER A 48 1.35 33.13 -0.22
N ASN A 49 0.92 34.06 -1.08
CA ASN A 49 0.08 33.76 -2.23
C ASN A 49 0.89 33.30 -3.46
N CYS A 50 2.19 33.05 -3.29
CA CYS A 50 3.03 32.50 -4.34
C CYS A 50 2.82 30.98 -4.50
N ASN A 51 3.12 30.48 -5.69
CA ASN A 51 3.15 29.04 -5.94
C ASN A 51 4.44 28.42 -5.37
N LEU A 52 4.32 27.21 -4.83
CA LEU A 52 5.47 26.39 -4.45
C LEU A 52 6.10 25.74 -5.68
N ILE A 53 7.42 25.63 -5.73
CA ILE A 53 8.13 24.89 -6.79
C ILE A 53 8.55 23.51 -6.26
N CYS A 54 8.00 22.38 -6.77
CA CYS A 54 8.67 21.08 -6.57
C CYS A 54 9.77 20.87 -7.61
N ILE A 55 10.93 20.42 -7.15
CA ILE A 55 11.98 19.82 -7.96
C ILE A 55 11.75 18.31 -7.99
N ALA A 56 11.32 17.78 -9.14
CA ALA A 56 11.04 16.36 -9.34
C ALA A 56 11.42 15.92 -10.76
N ARG A 57 11.41 14.62 -11.03
CA ARG A 57 11.60 14.13 -12.40
C ARG A 57 10.42 14.53 -13.31
N ASN A 58 10.65 14.54 -14.61
CA ASN A 58 9.61 14.53 -15.64
C ASN A 58 9.40 13.10 -16.19
N GLU A 59 8.55 12.98 -17.20
CA GLU A 59 8.20 11.73 -17.90
C GLU A 59 9.39 11.11 -18.68
N CYS A 60 10.46 11.88 -18.89
CA CYS A 60 11.71 11.42 -19.50
C CYS A 60 12.76 11.05 -18.44
N GLY A 61 12.44 11.16 -17.14
CA GLY A 61 13.36 10.91 -16.03
C GLY A 61 14.34 12.04 -15.72
N HIS A 62 14.27 13.18 -16.42
CA HIS A 62 15.09 14.35 -16.14
C HIS A 62 14.50 15.17 -15.00
N ILE A 63 15.36 15.77 -14.18
CA ILE A 63 14.92 16.68 -13.12
C ILE A 63 14.40 17.98 -13.72
N LYS A 64 13.21 18.40 -13.30
CA LYS A 64 12.53 19.61 -13.75
C LYS A 64 11.86 20.31 -12.56
N LYS A 65 11.62 21.62 -12.73
CA LYS A 65 10.78 22.42 -11.85
C LYS A 65 9.31 22.22 -12.22
N HIS A 66 8.50 21.89 -11.23
CA HIS A 66 7.05 21.77 -11.32
C HIS A 66 6.42 22.83 -10.42
N VAL A 67 5.51 23.62 -10.97
CA VAL A 67 4.80 24.64 -10.20
C VAL A 67 3.59 23.97 -9.57
N ILE A 68 3.54 23.93 -8.24
CA ILE A 68 2.39 23.44 -7.50
C ILE A 68 1.39 24.60 -7.41
N PRO A 69 0.13 24.41 -7.84
CA PRO A 69 -0.90 25.45 -7.76
C PRO A 69 -1.11 25.94 -6.33
N TYR A 70 -1.42 27.23 -6.20
CA TYR A 70 -1.78 27.84 -4.93
C TYR A 70 -2.93 27.11 -4.24
N CYS A 71 -2.84 27.01 -2.90
CA CYS A 71 -3.88 26.39 -2.07
C CYS A 71 -5.05 27.36 -1.86
N GLY A 72 -6.14 27.15 -2.60
CA GLY A 72 -7.38 27.92 -2.45
C GLY A 72 -8.17 27.62 -1.17
N ILE A 73 -7.76 26.62 -0.40
CA ILE A 73 -8.42 26.24 0.86
C ILE A 73 -7.99 27.23 1.95
N ASP A 74 -8.96 27.69 2.73
CA ASP A 74 -8.68 28.47 3.95
C ASP A 74 -8.06 27.55 5.02
N VAL A 75 -6.83 27.86 5.42
CA VAL A 75 -5.99 27.08 6.33
C VAL A 75 -5.29 28.03 7.30
N PRO A 76 -5.05 27.60 8.56
CA PRO A 76 -4.43 28.45 9.57
C PRO A 76 -2.96 28.73 9.26
N TYR A 77 -2.46 29.85 9.76
CA TYR A 77 -1.03 30.14 9.76
C TYR A 77 -0.28 29.34 10.83
N PHE A 78 1.01 29.14 10.62
CA PHE A 78 1.86 28.39 11.53
C PHE A 78 1.73 28.83 13.01
N MET A 79 1.63 30.15 13.24
CA MET A 79 1.49 30.72 14.60
C MET A 79 0.12 30.47 15.23
N GLU A 80 -0.93 30.32 14.42
CA GLU A 80 -2.30 30.08 14.89
C GLU A 80 -2.50 28.64 15.37
N ILE A 81 -1.79 27.68 14.75
CA ILE A 81 -1.92 26.25 15.01
C ILE A 81 -1.73 25.91 16.50
N GLN A 82 -0.81 26.60 17.20
CA GLN A 82 -0.49 26.33 18.59
C GLN A 82 -1.69 26.55 19.54
N ASN A 83 -2.57 27.48 19.18
CA ASN A 83 -3.71 27.88 20.01
C ASN A 83 -5.01 27.17 19.61
N MET A 84 -4.98 26.32 18.58
CA MET A 84 -6.16 25.62 18.09
C MET A 84 -6.50 24.39 18.93
N SER A 85 -7.81 24.19 19.15
CA SER A 85 -8.31 22.96 19.77
C SER A 85 -7.97 21.72 18.94
N LEU A 86 -7.89 20.56 19.59
CA LEU A 86 -7.66 19.28 18.89
C LEU A 86 -8.70 19.02 17.78
N LYS A 87 -9.97 19.33 18.05
CA LYS A 87 -11.06 19.19 17.08
C LYS A 87 -10.82 20.06 15.85
N THR A 88 -10.47 21.32 16.04
CA THR A 88 -10.18 22.24 14.93
C THR A 88 -9.00 21.75 14.09
N ARG A 89 -7.94 21.24 14.73
CA ARG A 89 -6.76 20.69 14.03
C ARG A 89 -7.08 19.44 13.22
N LYS A 90 -7.93 18.54 13.75
CA LYS A 90 -8.47 17.39 12.98
C LYS A 90 -9.28 17.86 11.77
N ASN A 91 -10.15 18.85 11.94
CA ASN A 91 -10.98 19.36 10.85
C ASN A 91 -10.15 20.04 9.75
N VAL A 92 -9.09 20.77 10.11
CA VAL A 92 -8.14 21.31 9.11
C VAL A 92 -7.45 20.18 8.34
N LEU A 93 -7.00 19.12 9.01
CA LEU A 93 -6.41 17.97 8.34
C LEU A 93 -7.39 17.35 7.34
N LEU A 94 -8.63 17.07 7.76
CA LEU A 94 -9.67 16.49 6.89
C LEU A 94 -9.99 17.41 5.69
N LYS A 95 -10.08 18.72 5.92
CA LYS A 95 -10.31 19.73 4.87
C LYS A 95 -9.21 19.72 3.82
N VAL A 96 -7.94 19.65 4.24
CA VAL A 96 -6.79 19.57 3.31
C VAL A 96 -6.77 18.27 2.54
N LEU A 97 -7.17 17.15 3.16
CA LEU A 97 -7.28 15.86 2.47
C LEU A 97 -8.54 15.74 1.60
N ASN A 98 -9.44 16.72 1.64
CA ASN A 98 -10.76 16.68 1.02
C ASN A 98 -11.56 15.43 1.45
N ILE A 99 -11.48 15.06 2.73
CA ILE A 99 -12.18 13.91 3.31
C ILE A 99 -13.39 14.43 4.10
N ASP A 100 -14.56 13.85 3.83
CA ASP A 100 -15.82 14.17 4.49
C ASP A 100 -15.75 13.88 6.01
N GLU A 101 -16.30 14.79 6.83
CA GLU A 101 -16.36 14.63 8.29
C GLU A 101 -17.17 13.38 8.70
N ASN A 102 -18.19 12.99 7.91
CA ASN A 102 -18.94 11.76 8.10
C ASN A 102 -18.05 10.52 7.95
N PHE A 103 -17.08 10.50 7.03
CA PHE A 103 -16.12 9.40 6.95
C PHE A 103 -15.26 9.33 8.20
N ALA A 104 -14.81 10.49 8.72
CA ALA A 104 -14.03 10.53 9.94
C ALA A 104 -14.83 10.04 11.17
N VAL A 105 -16.09 10.47 11.30
CA VAL A 105 -16.96 10.14 12.44
C VAL A 105 -17.52 8.73 12.36
N ASN A 106 -17.90 8.23 11.19
CA ASN A 106 -18.61 6.95 11.04
C ASN A 106 -17.74 5.80 10.55
N CYS A 107 -16.53 6.07 10.03
CA CYS A 107 -15.59 5.03 9.59
C CYS A 107 -14.29 5.09 10.40
N VAL A 108 -13.56 6.21 10.37
CA VAL A 108 -12.22 6.31 10.99
C VAL A 108 -12.27 6.13 12.51
N SER A 109 -13.30 6.65 13.17
CA SER A 109 -13.49 6.52 14.63
C SER A 109 -13.66 5.06 15.10
N LEU A 110 -14.07 4.14 14.20
CA LEU A 110 -14.23 2.72 14.49
C LEU A 110 -12.90 1.98 14.61
N PHE A 111 -11.79 2.64 14.26
CA PHE A 111 -10.45 2.06 14.34
C PHE A 111 -9.70 2.54 15.59
N PRO A 112 -8.78 1.72 16.12
CA PRO A 112 -7.85 2.18 17.15
C PRO A 112 -7.11 3.44 16.70
N GLU A 113 -6.78 4.35 17.63
CA GLU A 113 -6.17 5.63 17.27
C GLU A 113 -4.88 5.49 16.44
N SER A 114 -4.10 4.44 16.69
CA SER A 114 -2.87 4.13 15.95
C SER A 114 -3.09 3.71 14.49
N TRP A 115 -4.33 3.43 14.09
CA TRP A 115 -4.72 3.09 12.72
C TRP A 115 -5.37 4.27 11.98
N GLN A 116 -5.91 5.26 12.68
CA GLN A 116 -6.75 6.30 12.07
C GLN A 116 -6.04 7.06 10.95
N LEU A 117 -4.78 7.46 11.16
CA LEU A 117 -4.02 8.19 10.13
C LEU A 117 -3.65 7.31 8.93
N PHE A 118 -3.47 6.00 9.14
CA PHE A 118 -3.30 5.03 8.06
C PHE A 118 -4.58 4.87 7.23
N ILE A 119 -5.75 4.77 7.88
CA ILE A 119 -7.05 4.71 7.19
C ILE A 119 -7.33 5.99 6.40
N LEU A 120 -7.04 7.17 6.96
CA LEU A 120 -7.13 8.44 6.23
C LEU A 120 -6.19 8.47 5.01
N THR A 121 -4.99 7.91 5.15
CA THR A 121 -4.04 7.79 4.03
C THR A 121 -4.57 6.87 2.93
N LEU A 122 -5.19 5.75 3.29
CA LEU A 122 -5.83 4.85 2.33
C LEU A 122 -7.01 5.53 1.62
N LYS A 123 -7.87 6.25 2.34
CA LYS A 123 -8.98 6.99 1.75
C LYS A 123 -8.49 8.03 0.75
N TYR A 124 -7.51 8.85 1.15
CA TYR A 124 -6.90 9.85 0.27
C TYR A 124 -6.29 9.20 -0.98
N LEU A 125 -5.59 8.07 -0.82
CA LEU A 125 -5.03 7.33 -1.95
C LEU A 125 -6.12 6.82 -2.91
N ILE A 126 -7.22 6.28 -2.38
CA ILE A 126 -8.35 5.77 -3.17
C ILE A 126 -9.05 6.89 -3.94
N ASP A 127 -9.17 8.06 -3.33
CA ASP A 127 -9.86 9.20 -3.95
C ASP A 127 -8.99 9.91 -5.00
N LYS A 128 -7.67 9.95 -4.79
CA LYS A 128 -6.73 10.68 -5.66
C LYS A 128 -6.10 9.83 -6.74
N ALA A 129 -5.80 8.57 -6.45
CA ALA A 129 -5.29 7.63 -7.41
C ALA A 129 -6.34 6.57 -7.73
N VAL A 130 -6.24 6.02 -8.93
CA VAL A 130 -6.91 4.76 -9.27
C VAL A 130 -6.19 3.62 -8.53
N ALA A 131 -6.34 3.58 -7.21
CA ALA A 131 -5.77 2.55 -6.37
C ALA A 131 -6.48 1.22 -6.67
N SER A 132 -5.73 0.22 -7.08
CA SER A 132 -6.31 -1.10 -7.36
C SER A 132 -6.71 -1.80 -6.05
N TYR A 133 -7.86 -2.48 -6.03
CA TYR A 133 -8.26 -3.35 -4.92
C TYR A 133 -7.15 -4.31 -4.46
N PRO A 134 -6.39 -4.98 -5.36
CA PRO A 134 -5.22 -5.78 -4.98
C PRO A 134 -4.21 -5.06 -4.07
N LEU A 135 -3.93 -3.77 -4.32
CA LEU A 135 -3.02 -2.98 -3.52
C LEU A 135 -3.62 -2.68 -2.14
N LEU A 136 -4.91 -2.30 -2.09
CA LEU A 136 -5.62 -2.04 -0.84
C LEU A 136 -5.61 -3.26 0.09
N TYR A 137 -5.97 -4.44 -0.43
CA TYR A 137 -5.95 -5.68 0.34
C TYR A 137 -4.54 -5.99 0.85
N SER A 138 -3.52 -5.76 0.01
CA SER A 138 -2.14 -6.03 0.40
C SER A 138 -1.64 -5.09 1.49
N LEU A 139 -2.02 -3.80 1.44
CA LEU A 139 -1.69 -2.82 2.47
C LEU A 139 -2.38 -3.15 3.80
N LEU A 140 -3.67 -3.49 3.76
CA LEU A 140 -4.43 -3.87 4.95
C LEU A 140 -3.90 -5.17 5.58
N LEU A 141 -3.67 -6.21 4.78
CA LEU A 141 -3.07 -7.45 5.26
C LEU A 141 -1.66 -7.23 5.79
N CYS A 142 -0.86 -6.36 5.17
CA CYS A 142 0.46 -6.01 5.69
C CYS A 142 0.35 -5.36 7.07
N ARG A 143 -0.58 -4.42 7.26
CA ARG A 143 -0.84 -3.81 8.57
C ARG A 143 -1.27 -4.85 9.59
N ILE A 144 -2.30 -5.65 9.30
CA ILE A 144 -2.80 -6.69 10.20
C ILE A 144 -1.67 -7.66 10.59
N PHE A 145 -0.85 -8.05 9.62
CA PHE A 145 0.28 -8.95 9.87
C PHE A 145 1.28 -8.32 10.85
N LEU A 146 1.72 -7.10 10.57
CA LEU A 146 2.76 -6.44 11.34
C LEU A 146 2.30 -6.01 12.75
N SER A 147 1.02 -5.65 12.91
CA SER A 147 0.51 -5.19 14.21
C SER A 147 -0.12 -6.29 15.06
N CYS A 148 -0.73 -7.30 14.45
CA CYS A 148 -1.51 -8.31 15.16
C CYS A 148 -0.82 -9.68 15.09
N VAL A 149 -0.50 -10.17 13.90
CA VAL A 149 0.12 -11.51 13.75
C VAL A 149 1.47 -11.55 14.46
N ASP A 150 2.35 -10.58 14.20
CA ASP A 150 3.67 -10.49 14.84
C ASP A 150 3.61 -10.42 16.35
N SER A 151 2.56 -9.84 16.92
CA SER A 151 2.39 -9.74 18.37
C SER A 151 2.20 -11.11 19.04
N HIS A 152 1.74 -12.12 18.28
CA HIS A 152 1.56 -13.49 18.76
C HIS A 152 2.73 -14.42 18.43
N ILE A 153 3.46 -14.18 17.34
CA ILE A 153 4.48 -15.12 16.84
C ILE A 153 5.93 -14.60 16.97
N ASP A 154 6.09 -13.38 17.51
CA ASP A 154 7.28 -12.52 17.42
C ASP A 154 7.63 -12.19 15.95
N ILE A 155 8.67 -11.36 15.74
CA ILE A 155 9.16 -11.06 14.38
C ILE A 155 9.84 -12.30 13.79
N CYS A 156 9.03 -13.24 13.29
CA CYS A 156 9.47 -14.43 12.59
C CYS A 156 9.24 -14.22 11.09
N ARG A 157 10.32 -14.25 10.32
CA ARG A 157 10.30 -14.06 8.86
C ARG A 157 10.89 -15.23 8.10
N SER A 158 10.98 -16.39 8.73
CA SER A 158 11.49 -17.61 8.09
C SER A 158 10.53 -18.75 8.40
N THR A 159 10.07 -19.45 7.36
CA THR A 159 9.25 -20.65 7.53
C THR A 159 9.94 -21.69 8.40
N LYS A 160 11.24 -21.92 8.19
CA LYS A 160 12.04 -22.85 9.01
C LYS A 160 12.07 -22.46 10.50
N LEU A 161 12.16 -21.17 10.81
CA LEU A 161 12.14 -20.70 12.20
C LEU A 161 10.74 -20.82 12.80
N LEU A 162 9.70 -20.53 12.00
CA LEU A 162 8.32 -20.67 12.42
C LEU A 162 8.00 -22.13 12.77
N ASP A 163 8.31 -23.05 11.86
CA ASP A 163 8.10 -24.49 12.04
C ASP A 163 8.88 -24.96 13.28
N LYS A 164 10.19 -24.66 13.38
CA LYS A 164 11.00 -25.06 14.53
C LYS A 164 10.44 -24.54 15.88
N LYS A 165 9.91 -23.32 15.90
CA LYS A 165 9.43 -22.68 17.14
C LYS A 165 8.01 -23.12 17.52
N PHE A 166 7.15 -23.40 16.54
CA PHE A 166 5.72 -23.59 16.77
C PHE A 166 5.18 -24.94 16.28
N ASP A 167 6.01 -25.85 15.76
CA ASP A 167 5.58 -27.18 15.27
C ASP A 167 4.77 -27.97 16.31
N THR A 168 5.16 -27.91 17.58
CA THR A 168 4.46 -28.58 18.68
C THR A 168 3.11 -27.92 18.96
N MET A 169 3.06 -26.59 18.93
CA MET A 169 1.84 -25.81 19.16
C MET A 169 0.81 -26.02 18.05
N ILE A 170 1.26 -26.04 16.79
CA ILE A 170 0.43 -26.31 15.61
C ILE A 170 -0.18 -27.72 15.68
N LYS A 171 0.62 -28.74 16.05
CA LYS A 171 0.14 -30.12 16.22
C LYS A 171 -0.91 -30.21 17.32
N ASN A 172 -0.74 -29.47 18.42
CA ASN A 172 -1.70 -29.43 19.52
C ASN A 172 -3.03 -28.77 19.10
N PHE A 173 -3.00 -27.67 18.34
CA PHE A 173 -4.21 -27.01 17.83
C PHE A 173 -4.99 -27.87 16.83
N THR A 174 -4.31 -28.74 16.09
CA THR A 174 -4.93 -29.67 15.13
C THR A 174 -5.63 -30.82 15.87
N ASN A 175 -5.14 -31.21 17.04
CA ASN A 175 -5.68 -32.33 17.82
C ASN A 175 -6.78 -31.94 18.81
N ASN A 176 -6.75 -30.72 19.34
CA ASN A 176 -7.63 -30.33 20.45
C ASN A 176 -8.92 -29.60 20.05
N GLY A 177 -9.23 -29.49 18.75
CA GLY A 177 -10.51 -28.91 18.31
C GLY A 177 -10.82 -27.54 18.93
N GLU A 178 -9.80 -26.70 19.14
CA GLU A 178 -9.97 -25.44 19.84
C GLU A 178 -10.99 -24.54 19.14
N VAL A 179 -11.88 -24.01 19.97
CA VAL A 179 -12.99 -23.11 19.65
C VAL A 179 -12.46 -21.92 18.85
N HIS A 180 -12.98 -21.75 17.63
CA HIS A 180 -12.73 -20.56 16.83
C HIS A 180 -13.08 -19.31 17.65
N GLY A 181 -12.24 -18.28 17.58
CA GLY A 181 -12.57 -16.96 18.13
C GLY A 181 -13.95 -16.53 17.61
N SER A 182 -14.76 -15.94 18.48
CA SER A 182 -16.11 -15.53 18.10
C SER A 182 -16.03 -14.45 17.03
N LEU A 183 -16.79 -14.58 15.95
CA LEU A 183 -16.89 -13.50 14.97
C LEU A 183 -17.46 -12.27 15.67
N LYS A 184 -16.75 -11.13 15.53
CA LYS A 184 -17.11 -9.85 16.11
C LYS A 184 -17.64 -8.93 15.02
N ASP A 185 -18.55 -8.04 15.37
CA ASP A 185 -19.08 -7.01 14.46
C ASP A 185 -18.27 -5.70 14.54
N SER A 186 -17.56 -5.47 15.65
CA SER A 186 -16.72 -4.29 15.88
C SER A 186 -15.29 -4.52 15.39
N ILE A 187 -14.72 -3.55 14.65
CA ILE A 187 -13.34 -3.62 14.15
C ILE A 187 -12.32 -3.69 15.31
N VAL A 188 -12.53 -2.90 16.38
CA VAL A 188 -11.62 -2.88 17.53
C VAL A 188 -11.61 -4.23 18.24
N GLU A 189 -12.81 -4.78 18.49
CA GLU A 189 -12.94 -6.08 19.15
C GLU A 189 -12.39 -7.19 18.26
N ALA A 190 -12.68 -7.16 16.95
CA ALA A 190 -12.18 -8.14 16.00
C ALA A 190 -10.63 -8.12 15.94
N LEU A 191 -10.01 -6.95 15.98
CA LEU A 191 -8.54 -6.81 16.01
C LEU A 191 -7.93 -7.37 17.30
N GLN A 192 -8.61 -7.23 18.44
CA GLN A 192 -8.17 -7.74 19.74
C GLN A 192 -8.41 -9.25 19.91
N ASP A 193 -9.43 -9.79 19.24
CA ASP A 193 -9.82 -11.20 19.30
C ASP A 193 -9.08 -12.07 18.26
N ILE A 194 -8.08 -11.52 17.56
CA ILE A 194 -7.23 -12.31 16.67
C ILE A 194 -6.53 -13.39 17.51
N SER A 195 -6.81 -14.66 17.19
CA SER A 195 -6.25 -15.76 17.97
C SER A 195 -4.79 -16.05 17.60
N CYS A 196 -4.03 -16.60 18.55
CA CYS A 196 -2.68 -17.08 18.30
C CYS A 196 -2.64 -18.18 17.23
N LYS A 197 -3.62 -19.10 17.24
CA LYS A 197 -3.79 -20.15 16.24
C LYS A 197 -3.96 -19.56 14.84
N ASP A 198 -4.88 -18.62 14.66
CA ASP A 198 -5.12 -17.99 13.37
C ASP A 198 -3.90 -17.18 12.92
N SER A 199 -3.19 -16.53 13.84
CA SER A 199 -1.93 -15.83 13.57
C SER A 199 -0.86 -16.76 13.01
N LEU A 200 -0.67 -17.95 13.61
CA LEU A 200 0.29 -18.94 13.14
C LEU A 200 -0.07 -19.48 11.75
N VAL A 201 -1.33 -19.83 11.53
CA VAL A 201 -1.79 -20.36 10.24
C VAL A 201 -1.70 -19.29 9.14
N CYS A 202 -2.08 -18.05 9.45
CA CYS A 202 -1.94 -16.92 8.54
C CYS A 202 -0.47 -16.67 8.20
N ALA A 203 0.43 -16.73 9.19
CA ALA A 203 1.87 -16.62 8.98
C ALA A 203 2.38 -17.70 8.01
N GLN A 204 2.04 -18.97 8.22
CA GLN A 204 2.41 -20.04 7.28
C GLN A 204 1.92 -19.76 5.85
N SER A 205 0.72 -19.20 5.71
CA SER A 205 0.13 -18.90 4.40
C SER A 205 0.79 -17.70 3.70
N LEU A 206 1.24 -16.69 4.46
CA LEU A 206 1.64 -15.39 3.91
C LEU A 206 3.15 -15.10 4.01
N LEU A 207 3.93 -15.85 4.80
CA LEU A 207 5.36 -15.60 5.01
C LEU A 207 6.18 -15.54 3.73
N SER A 208 5.84 -16.37 2.75
CA SER A 208 6.51 -16.38 1.44
C SER A 208 6.50 -15.01 0.74
N TYR A 209 5.52 -14.15 1.03
CA TYR A 209 5.44 -12.82 0.45
C TYR A 209 6.47 -11.83 1.02
N PHE A 210 7.05 -12.09 2.19
CA PHE A 210 8.13 -11.26 2.76
C PHE A 210 9.49 -11.46 2.06
N HIS A 211 9.60 -12.46 1.18
CA HIS A 211 10.85 -12.78 0.50
C HIS A 211 10.83 -12.30 -0.95
N LEU A 212 11.91 -11.63 -1.34
CA LEU A 212 12.08 -11.19 -2.73
C LEU A 212 12.46 -12.38 -3.61
N ASP A 213 11.74 -12.59 -4.71
CA ASP A 213 12.01 -13.68 -5.66
C ASP A 213 13.43 -13.54 -6.22
N ILE A 214 14.22 -14.62 -6.13
CA ILE A 214 15.60 -14.68 -6.61
C ILE A 214 15.67 -14.27 -8.09
N LYS A 215 14.67 -14.63 -8.90
CA LYS A 215 14.63 -14.25 -10.32
C LYS A 215 14.56 -12.74 -10.50
N MET A 216 13.84 -12.04 -9.61
CA MET A 216 13.73 -10.59 -9.63
C MET A 216 15.02 -9.91 -9.16
N LYS A 217 15.82 -10.54 -8.29
CA LYS A 217 17.17 -10.06 -7.93
C LYS A 217 18.10 -10.03 -9.15
N ILE A 218 17.97 -11.04 -10.00
CA ILE A 218 18.86 -11.22 -11.15
C ILE A 218 18.40 -10.34 -12.33
N ASN A 219 17.10 -10.13 -12.48
CA ASN A 219 16.56 -9.36 -13.60
C ASN A 219 15.54 -8.30 -13.16
N ASN A 220 16.02 -7.06 -13.01
CA ASN A 220 15.21 -5.91 -12.64
C ASN A 220 14.11 -5.56 -13.67
N ARG A 221 14.16 -6.10 -14.89
CA ARG A 221 13.09 -5.91 -15.90
C ARG A 221 11.84 -6.72 -15.57
N LEU A 222 11.90 -7.66 -14.62
CA LEU A 222 10.74 -8.43 -14.16
C LEU A 222 9.87 -7.66 -13.15
N PHE A 223 10.31 -6.50 -12.67
CA PHE A 223 9.47 -5.64 -11.84
C PHE A 223 8.34 -5.02 -12.67
N ASP A 224 7.13 -5.15 -12.15
CA ASP A 224 5.99 -4.41 -12.66
C ASP A 224 6.16 -2.94 -12.26
N ARG A 225 6.62 -2.12 -13.22
CA ARG A 225 6.89 -0.70 -13.01
C ARG A 225 5.64 0.08 -12.60
N ASN A 226 4.46 -0.32 -13.08
CA ASN A 226 3.20 0.35 -12.74
C ASN A 226 2.82 0.04 -11.29
N LEU A 227 2.96 -1.21 -10.85
CA LEU A 227 2.75 -1.57 -9.46
C LEU A 227 3.73 -0.83 -8.54
N VAL A 228 5.02 -0.80 -8.89
CA VAL A 228 6.02 -0.06 -8.13
C VAL A 228 5.69 1.44 -8.06
N HIS A 229 5.21 2.03 -9.16
CA HIS A 229 4.76 3.42 -9.18
C HIS A 229 3.56 3.67 -8.26
N SER A 230 2.53 2.81 -8.27
CA SER A 230 1.39 2.93 -7.34
C SER A 230 1.82 2.79 -5.88
N MET A 231 2.82 1.95 -5.59
CA MET A 231 3.40 1.85 -4.25
C MET A 231 4.18 3.12 -3.85
N ALA A 232 4.92 3.72 -4.78
CA ALA A 232 5.60 5.00 -4.57
C ALA A 232 4.60 6.15 -4.33
N GLN A 233 3.46 6.15 -5.01
CA GLN A 233 2.36 7.09 -4.74
C GLN A 233 1.81 6.92 -3.33
N PHE A 234 1.56 5.68 -2.87
CA PHE A 234 1.16 5.41 -1.49
C PHE A 234 2.20 5.93 -0.48
N GLN A 235 3.49 5.67 -0.71
CA GLN A 235 4.58 6.17 0.14
C GLN A 235 4.61 7.72 0.17
N SER A 236 4.34 8.36 -0.97
CA SER A 236 4.19 9.81 -1.04
C SER A 236 3.03 10.31 -0.20
N CYS A 237 1.83 9.73 -0.35
CA CYS A 237 0.67 10.11 0.44
C CYS A 237 0.98 9.99 1.93
N PHE A 238 1.53 8.84 2.34
CA PHE A 238 1.94 8.60 3.72
C PHE A 238 2.89 9.69 4.24
N LEU A 239 3.96 9.98 3.50
CA LEU A 239 4.97 10.97 3.90
C LEU A 239 4.37 12.36 4.10
N HIS A 240 3.60 12.84 3.13
CA HIS A 240 3.08 14.21 3.16
C HIS A 240 1.92 14.37 4.13
N ILE A 241 1.07 13.36 4.29
CA ILE A 241 0.05 13.34 5.34
C ILE A 241 0.71 13.36 6.72
N LYS A 242 1.82 12.63 6.91
CA LYS A 242 2.61 12.70 8.14
C LYS A 242 3.21 14.08 8.37
N TYR A 243 3.72 14.74 7.32
CA TYR A 243 4.21 16.13 7.42
C TYR A 243 3.10 17.09 7.82
N LEU A 244 1.93 17.00 7.20
CA LEU A 244 0.76 17.79 7.56
C LEU A 244 0.32 17.52 9.01
N ASN A 245 0.23 16.26 9.41
CA ASN A 245 -0.12 15.87 10.79
C ASN A 245 0.89 16.44 11.80
N ASN A 246 2.19 16.40 11.50
CA ASN A 246 3.22 17.01 12.34
C ASN A 246 3.06 18.53 12.40
N LEU A 247 2.82 19.19 11.27
CA LEU A 247 2.63 20.65 11.17
C LEU A 247 1.44 21.12 12.00
N LEU A 248 0.33 20.37 11.97
CA LEU A 248 -0.87 20.60 12.76
C LEU A 248 -0.73 20.16 14.23
N ASN A 249 0.50 19.96 14.72
CA ASN A 249 0.81 19.56 16.10
C ASN A 249 0.17 18.21 16.51
N LEU A 250 0.20 17.23 15.61
CA LEU A 250 -0.25 15.85 15.81
C LEU A 250 -1.73 15.70 16.22
N PRO A 251 -2.70 16.13 15.38
CA PRO A 251 -4.12 15.91 15.66
C PRO A 251 -4.50 14.42 15.68
N TYR A 252 -3.72 13.57 15.00
CA TYR A 252 -3.76 12.11 15.13
C TYR A 252 -2.41 11.61 15.65
N PRO A 253 -2.37 10.47 16.37
CA PRO A 253 -1.12 9.85 16.75
C PRO A 253 -0.21 9.65 15.54
N ASN A 254 1.07 9.95 15.73
CA ASN A 254 2.05 9.64 14.71
C ASN A 254 2.17 8.12 14.56
N PHE A 255 2.55 7.66 13.37
CA PHE A 255 2.71 6.25 13.10
C PHE A 255 4.09 5.96 12.50
N ILE A 256 4.63 4.81 12.88
CA ILE A 256 5.95 4.33 12.52
C ILE A 256 5.79 3.43 11.30
N ILE A 257 6.55 3.72 10.23
CA ILE A 257 6.39 3.00 8.96
C ILE A 257 6.66 1.49 9.07
N SER A 258 7.56 1.10 9.98
CA SER A 258 7.87 -0.30 10.29
C SER A 258 6.66 -1.09 10.78
N ASP A 259 5.67 -0.42 11.36
CA ASP A 259 4.57 -1.08 12.05
C ASP A 259 3.42 -1.43 11.09
N PHE A 260 3.48 -0.98 9.83
CA PHE A 260 2.38 -1.20 8.88
C PHE A 260 2.80 -1.44 7.45
N TYR A 261 4.06 -1.21 7.09
CA TYR A 261 4.50 -1.32 5.71
C TYR A 261 5.76 -2.17 5.55
N ASN A 262 5.63 -3.20 4.71
CA ASN A 262 6.75 -3.94 4.16
C ASN A 262 6.62 -3.96 2.63
N GLY A 263 7.52 -3.25 1.94
CA GLY A 263 7.44 -3.10 0.48
C GLY A 263 7.50 -4.43 -0.28
N THR A 264 8.31 -5.38 0.17
CA THR A 264 8.41 -6.71 -0.46
C THR A 264 7.09 -7.49 -0.32
N PHE A 265 6.53 -7.51 0.89
CA PHE A 265 5.23 -8.13 1.16
C PHE A 265 4.13 -7.52 0.30
N VAL A 266 3.99 -6.20 0.33
CA VAL A 266 2.93 -5.48 -0.40
C VAL A 266 3.07 -5.71 -1.90
N TYR A 267 4.28 -5.64 -2.45
CA TYR A 267 4.52 -5.90 -3.87
C TYR A 267 4.14 -7.32 -4.27
N ASN A 268 4.67 -8.32 -3.55
CA ASN A 268 4.50 -9.72 -3.92
C ASN A 268 3.03 -10.16 -3.79
N LEU A 269 2.36 -9.74 -2.72
CA LEU A 269 0.94 -10.03 -2.51
C LEU A 269 0.10 -9.31 -3.56
N THR A 270 0.33 -8.02 -3.82
CA THR A 270 -0.42 -7.27 -4.85
C THR A 270 -0.28 -7.91 -6.22
N SER A 271 0.96 -8.25 -6.62
CA SER A 271 1.24 -8.94 -7.88
C SER A 271 0.54 -10.30 -7.99
N ASN A 272 0.41 -11.04 -6.88
CA ASN A 272 -0.35 -12.28 -6.83
C ASN A 272 -1.85 -12.03 -7.02
N LEU A 273 -2.41 -11.07 -6.28
CA LEU A 273 -3.82 -10.71 -6.28
C LEU A 273 -4.27 -10.16 -7.65
N MET A 274 -3.42 -9.40 -8.35
CA MET A 274 -3.69 -8.89 -9.71
C MET A 274 -3.84 -9.97 -10.79
N LYS A 275 -3.48 -11.22 -10.50
CA LYS A 275 -3.65 -12.39 -11.39
C LYS A 275 -5.00 -13.09 -11.18
N ARG A 276 -5.77 -12.69 -10.16
CA ARG A 276 -7.02 -13.34 -9.77
C ARG A 276 -8.20 -12.69 -10.49
N VAL A 277 -9.19 -13.51 -10.83
CA VAL A 277 -10.44 -13.06 -11.48
C VAL A 277 -11.42 -12.53 -10.45
N ASN A 278 -11.62 -13.29 -9.37
CA ASN A 278 -12.38 -12.87 -8.20
C ASN A 278 -11.43 -12.73 -7.02
N LEU A 279 -11.24 -11.49 -6.55
CA LEU A 279 -10.34 -11.18 -5.45
C LEU A 279 -10.89 -11.69 -4.11
N ASP A 280 -12.17 -11.43 -3.85
CA ASP A 280 -12.85 -11.80 -2.61
C ASP A 280 -12.82 -13.31 -2.39
N SER A 281 -13.21 -14.10 -3.39
CA SER A 281 -13.16 -15.57 -3.31
C SER A 281 -11.74 -16.11 -3.14
N TYR A 282 -10.73 -15.45 -3.71
CA TYR A 282 -9.35 -15.88 -3.52
C TYR A 282 -8.87 -15.63 -2.08
N ILE A 283 -9.22 -14.48 -1.51
CA ILE A 283 -8.87 -14.12 -0.14
C ILE A 283 -9.57 -15.03 0.87
N ASP A 284 -10.85 -15.33 0.65
CA ASP A 284 -11.62 -16.31 1.42
C ASP A 284 -10.88 -17.67 1.48
N ILE A 285 -10.57 -18.27 0.32
CA ILE A 285 -9.79 -19.52 0.27
C ILE A 285 -8.41 -19.39 0.93
N LYS A 286 -7.75 -18.23 0.77
CA LYS A 286 -6.40 -18.02 1.27
C LYS A 286 -6.34 -17.89 2.80
N LEU A 287 -7.42 -17.42 3.42
CA LEU A 287 -7.57 -17.18 4.86
C LEU A 287 -8.62 -18.09 5.52
N GLN A 288 -9.16 -19.09 4.81
CA GLN A 288 -10.19 -20.00 5.31
C GLN A 288 -9.84 -20.69 6.64
N ASN A 289 -8.54 -20.93 6.88
CA ASN A 289 -8.03 -21.55 8.10
C ASN A 289 -7.59 -20.52 9.17
N SER A 290 -7.92 -19.24 8.97
CA SER A 290 -7.62 -18.13 9.88
C SER A 290 -8.84 -17.18 9.98
N PRO A 291 -10.02 -17.69 10.42
CA PRO A 291 -11.28 -16.96 10.36
C PRO A 291 -11.32 -15.64 11.13
N THR A 292 -10.61 -15.46 12.25
CA THR A 292 -10.60 -14.18 12.97
C THR A 292 -9.88 -13.10 12.17
N ILE A 293 -8.81 -13.45 11.46
CA ILE A 293 -8.08 -12.55 10.57
C ILE A 293 -8.90 -12.24 9.32
N PHE A 294 -9.58 -13.24 8.77
CA PHE A 294 -10.51 -13.05 7.66
C PHE A 294 -11.67 -12.12 8.05
N ASN A 295 -12.24 -12.29 9.24
CA ASN A 295 -13.30 -11.44 9.78
C ASN A 295 -12.85 -9.96 9.85
N VAL A 296 -11.69 -9.71 10.47
CA VAL A 296 -11.11 -8.36 10.55
C VAL A 296 -10.94 -7.74 9.18
N LEU A 297 -10.32 -8.47 8.23
CA LEU A 297 -10.09 -7.93 6.89
C LEU A 297 -11.42 -7.59 6.19
N THR A 298 -12.41 -8.46 6.32
CA THR A 298 -13.74 -8.29 5.71
C THR A 298 -14.44 -7.05 6.27
N LEU A 299 -14.51 -6.92 7.60
CA LEU A 299 -15.12 -5.75 8.26
C LEU A 299 -14.47 -4.43 7.81
N ILE A 300 -13.13 -4.39 7.75
CA ILE A 300 -12.39 -3.19 7.33
C ILE A 300 -12.70 -2.85 5.87
N ILE A 301 -12.66 -3.85 4.98
CA ILE A 301 -12.93 -3.66 3.56
C ILE A 301 -14.37 -3.21 3.31
N GLU A 302 -15.35 -3.83 3.96
CA GLU A 302 -16.76 -3.47 3.83
C GLU A 302 -16.98 -2.02 4.25
N LYS A 303 -16.41 -1.61 5.39
CA LYS A 303 -16.48 -0.22 5.84
C LYS A 303 -15.80 0.77 4.91
N LEU A 304 -14.68 0.41 4.28
CA LEU A 304 -14.04 1.28 3.29
C LEU A 304 -14.84 1.35 1.97
N LYS A 305 -15.47 0.24 1.56
CA LYS A 305 -16.31 0.17 0.36
C LYS A 305 -17.57 1.04 0.49
N GLU A 306 -18.16 1.15 1.68
CA GLU A 306 -19.33 2.02 1.94
C GLU A 306 -19.08 3.50 1.56
N TYR A 307 -17.83 3.96 1.63
CA TYR A 307 -17.43 5.36 1.38
C TYR A 307 -16.60 5.55 0.12
N SER A 308 -16.54 4.54 -0.74
CA SER A 308 -15.76 4.58 -1.98
C SER A 308 -16.66 4.32 -3.19
N SER A 309 -17.06 5.39 -3.87
CA SER A 309 -17.96 5.34 -5.04
C SER A 309 -17.30 4.75 -6.31
N GLU A 310 -15.96 4.75 -6.42
CA GLU A 310 -15.26 4.51 -7.69
C GLU A 310 -14.01 3.60 -7.60
N LEU A 311 -14.01 2.60 -6.72
CA LEU A 311 -12.91 1.62 -6.75
C LEU A 311 -12.99 0.80 -8.05
N VAL A 312 -12.05 1.03 -8.97
CA VAL A 312 -12.01 0.34 -10.28
C VAL A 312 -11.91 -1.17 -10.08
N LYS A 313 -12.98 -1.88 -10.46
CA LYS A 313 -12.98 -3.34 -10.57
C LYS A 313 -11.96 -3.74 -11.61
N CYS A 314 -10.95 -4.53 -11.22
CA CYS A 314 -10.00 -5.12 -12.15
C CYS A 314 -10.68 -6.24 -12.96
N ASN A 315 -11.58 -5.87 -13.88
CA ASN A 315 -12.22 -6.81 -14.79
C ASN A 315 -11.26 -7.12 -15.96
N LYS A 316 -10.31 -8.04 -15.73
CA LYS A 316 -9.58 -8.63 -16.85
C LYS A 316 -10.52 -9.62 -17.56
N LYS A 317 -10.80 -9.38 -18.85
CA LYS A 317 -11.40 -10.39 -19.74
C LYS A 317 -10.53 -11.65 -19.66
N GLN A 318 -11.16 -12.81 -19.49
CA GLN A 318 -10.45 -14.09 -19.38
C GLN A 318 -9.41 -14.21 -20.51
N PRO A 319 -8.13 -14.50 -20.20
CA PRO A 319 -7.20 -14.87 -21.25
C PRO A 319 -7.74 -16.13 -21.91
N LYS A 320 -8.13 -16.03 -23.20
CA LYS A 320 -8.54 -17.18 -24.00
C LYS A 320 -7.45 -18.25 -23.85
N ARG A 321 -7.78 -19.36 -23.20
CA ARG A 321 -6.89 -20.54 -23.12
C ARG A 321 -6.47 -20.87 -24.54
N ARG A 322 -5.20 -20.62 -24.89
CA ARG A 322 -4.61 -21.14 -26.12
C ARG A 322 -4.71 -22.66 -26.02
N LYS A 323 -5.65 -23.26 -26.76
CA LYS A 323 -5.71 -24.72 -26.95
C LYS A 323 -4.32 -25.13 -27.48
N LYS A 324 -3.57 -25.92 -26.69
CA LYS A 324 -2.38 -26.61 -27.18
C LYS A 324 -2.82 -27.43 -28.41
N LYS A 325 -2.37 -27.05 -29.61
CA LYS A 325 -2.45 -27.94 -30.78
C LYS A 325 -1.66 -29.20 -30.41
N LYS A 326 -2.35 -30.33 -30.30
CA LYS A 326 -1.74 -31.67 -30.29
C LYS A 326 -0.91 -31.77 -31.57
N LYS A 327 0.42 -31.86 -31.46
CA LYS A 327 1.25 -32.38 -32.54
C LYS A 327 0.89 -33.86 -32.68
N LEU A 328 0.21 -34.22 -33.77
CA LEU A 328 0.22 -35.59 -34.26
C LEU A 328 1.63 -35.88 -34.78
N LYS A 329 2.22 -36.96 -34.26
CA LYS A 329 3.38 -37.63 -34.85
C LYS A 329 2.84 -38.53 -35.96
N GLU A 330 3.38 -38.38 -37.16
CA GLU A 330 3.42 -39.45 -38.17
C GLU A 330 4.76 -39.31 -38.89
N ASP A 331 5.53 -40.39 -38.85
CA ASP A 331 6.82 -40.60 -39.51
C ASP A 331 6.60 -41.04 -40.97
N CYS A 332 7.45 -40.59 -41.89
CA CYS A 332 8.00 -41.29 -43.09
C CYS A 332 8.81 -40.28 -43.92
N ILE A 333 10.16 -40.29 -43.87
CA ILE A 333 11.13 -40.99 -44.74
C ILE A 333 11.35 -40.31 -46.12
N LYS A 334 12.58 -39.76 -46.26
CA LYS A 334 13.44 -39.51 -47.46
C LYS A 334 12.90 -38.52 -48.52
N GLU A 335 13.69 -37.66 -49.17
CA GLU A 335 15.05 -37.80 -49.71
C GLU A 335 15.67 -36.41 -50.04
N ASN A 336 17.00 -36.40 -50.12
CA ASN A 336 18.00 -35.38 -50.56
C ASN A 336 17.56 -34.18 -51.42
N GLU A 337 18.17 -33.01 -51.19
CA GLU A 337 19.20 -32.43 -52.09
C GLU A 337 19.82 -31.13 -51.55
N GLU A 338 21.03 -30.87 -52.05
CA GLU A 338 22.12 -30.01 -51.59
C GLU A 338 21.93 -28.48 -51.78
N ASN A 339 22.73 -27.73 -50.99
CA ASN A 339 23.50 -26.49 -51.31
C ASN A 339 23.27 -25.37 -50.28
N SER A 340 24.22 -25.04 -49.39
CA SER A 340 25.54 -24.38 -49.55
C SER A 340 25.48 -22.87 -49.25
N SER A 341 26.57 -22.38 -48.66
CA SER A 341 26.88 -21.02 -48.14
C SER A 341 26.28 -20.69 -46.76
N GLU A 342 27.03 -20.81 -45.66
CA GLU A 342 28.16 -19.95 -45.23
C GLU A 342 27.83 -18.45 -45.23
N GLY A 343 27.81 -17.89 -44.03
CA GLY A 343 27.61 -16.48 -43.75
C GLY A 343 27.85 -16.23 -42.26
N GLU A 344 29.12 -16.23 -41.88
CA GLU A 344 29.62 -15.60 -40.65
C GLU A 344 29.04 -14.20 -40.50
N PHE A 345 28.69 -13.76 -39.29
CA PHE A 345 29.05 -12.41 -38.84
C PHE A 345 29.18 -12.35 -37.32
N ILE A 346 30.40 -11.95 -36.95
CA ILE A 346 30.89 -11.54 -35.64
C ILE A 346 30.36 -10.13 -35.33
N PHE A 347 29.78 -9.92 -34.15
CA PHE A 347 30.25 -9.01 -33.08
C PHE A 347 29.30 -9.08 -31.88
#